data_AF-K9KF30-F1
#
_entry.id   AF-K9KF30-F1
#
_cell.length_a   1.000
_cell.length_b   1.000
_cell.length_c   1.000
_cell.angle_alpha   90.00
_cell.angle_beta   90.00
_cell.angle_gamma   90.00
#
_symmetry.space_group_name_H-M   'P 1'
#
loop_
_entity.id
_entity.type
_entity.pdbx_description
1 polymer ?
#
loop_
_entity_poly.entity_id
_entity_poly.type
_entity_poly.pdbx_seq_one_letter_code
_entity_poly.pdbx_strand_id
1 'polypeptide(L)'
;REEMERMLHLVDGKVPDTLRKCFSEGEKVNYEKFRNWLLLNKDAFTFSRWLLSGGVYVTLTDDSDTPTFYQTLAGVTHLEESDIIDLEKRYWLLKAQSRTGRFDLETFGPLVSPPIRPSLSEGLFNAFDENRDNHIDFKEISCGLSACCRGPLAERQKFCFKVFDVDRDGVLSRTELRDMVVALLEVWKDNRTDDIPELHTDLSDIVENILNAHDTTKMGHLTLEDYQIWSVKNVLANEFLNLLFQVCHIVLGLRPATPEEEGQII
;
A
#
# COMPACT_ATOMS: atom_id res chain seq x y z
N ARG A 1 28.26 -22.63 -37.09
CA ARG A 1 29.71 -22.35 -37.10
C ARG A 1 30.09 -21.20 -38.04
N GLU A 2 29.79 -21.30 -39.34
CA GLU A 2 30.17 -20.27 -40.33
C GLU A 2 29.60 -18.87 -40.04
N GLU A 3 28.36 -18.77 -39.56
CA GLU A 3 27.73 -17.50 -39.20
C GLU A 3 28.41 -16.82 -38.01
N MET A 4 28.80 -17.60 -37.00
CA MET A 4 29.59 -17.12 -35.86
C MET A 4 30.99 -16.67 -36.30
N GLU A 5 31.66 -17.44 -37.16
CA GLU A 5 32.97 -17.06 -37.71
C GLU A 5 32.88 -15.75 -38.53
N ARG A 6 31.81 -15.55 -39.30
CA ARG A 6 31.53 -14.28 -40.02
C ARG A 6 31.31 -13.11 -39.07
N MET A 7 30.49 -13.28 -38.04
CA MET A 7 30.22 -12.24 -37.03
C MET A 7 31.49 -11.88 -36.25
N LEU A 8 32.28 -12.87 -35.86
CA LEU A 8 33.56 -12.65 -35.17
C LEU A 8 34.58 -11.94 -36.06
N HIS A 9 34.61 -12.26 -37.35
CA HIS A 9 35.47 -11.56 -38.29
C HIS A 9 35.06 -10.09 -38.46
N LEU A 10 33.75 -9.80 -38.40
CA LEU A 10 33.20 -8.45 -38.48
C LEU A 10 33.50 -7.61 -37.22
N VAL A 11 33.46 -8.25 -36.04
CA VAL A 11 33.56 -7.57 -34.73
C VAL A 11 35.01 -7.51 -34.21
N ASP A 12 35.75 -8.61 -34.28
CA ASP A 12 37.11 -8.75 -33.72
C ASP A 12 38.20 -8.83 -34.79
N GLY A 13 37.83 -8.80 -36.08
CA GLY A 13 38.78 -8.76 -37.20
C GLY A 13 39.53 -10.07 -37.46
N LYS A 14 39.66 -10.98 -36.49
CA LYS A 14 40.26 -12.31 -36.63
C LYS A 14 39.50 -13.34 -35.80
N VAL A 15 39.29 -14.52 -36.37
CA VAL A 15 38.75 -15.66 -35.63
C VAL A 15 39.91 -16.39 -34.92
N PRO A 16 39.84 -16.60 -33.59
CA PRO A 16 40.89 -17.32 -32.88
C PRO A 16 41.02 -18.77 -33.36
N ASP A 17 42.23 -19.23 -33.64
CA ASP A 17 42.49 -20.62 -34.05
C ASP A 17 42.08 -21.63 -32.97
N THR A 18 42.10 -21.22 -31.71
CA THR A 18 41.65 -22.02 -30.56
C THR A 18 40.14 -22.22 -30.56
N LEU A 19 39.36 -21.35 -31.22
CA LEU A 19 37.91 -21.50 -31.34
C LEU A 19 37.58 -22.70 -32.22
N ARG A 20 38.31 -22.91 -33.32
CA ARG A 20 38.12 -24.07 -34.21
C ARG A 20 38.34 -25.39 -33.47
N LYS A 21 39.25 -25.41 -32.49
CA LYS A 21 39.48 -26.58 -31.62
C LYS A 21 38.34 -26.82 -30.62
N CYS A 22 37.62 -25.77 -30.22
CA CYS A 22 36.44 -25.89 -29.34
C CYS A 22 35.30 -26.64 -30.04
N PHE A 23 35.15 -26.45 -31.36
CA PHE A 23 34.14 -27.07 -32.23
C PHE A 23 34.66 -28.31 -32.99
N SER A 24 35.69 -29.00 -32.46
CA SER A 24 36.29 -30.17 -33.13
C SER A 24 35.37 -31.39 -33.20
N GLU A 25 34.49 -31.56 -32.21
CA GLU A 25 33.57 -32.70 -32.08
C GLU A 25 32.20 -32.47 -32.74
N GLY A 26 31.95 -31.28 -33.31
CA GLY A 26 30.70 -30.96 -33.97
C GLY A 26 30.45 -29.45 -34.11
N GLU A 27 29.37 -29.09 -34.81
CA GLU A 27 29.02 -27.68 -35.06
C GLU A 27 28.45 -26.94 -33.84
N LYS A 28 28.24 -27.63 -32.72
CA LYS A 28 27.68 -27.10 -31.47
C LYS A 28 28.57 -27.49 -30.30
N VAL A 29 28.72 -26.58 -29.35
CA VAL A 29 29.44 -26.77 -28.09
C VAL A 29 28.47 -26.47 -26.95
N ASN A 30 28.49 -27.28 -25.89
CA ASN A 30 27.65 -27.04 -24.72
C ASN A 30 28.21 -25.91 -23.85
N TYR A 31 27.36 -25.36 -22.96
CA TYR A 31 27.72 -24.22 -22.13
C TYR A 31 28.99 -24.46 -21.31
N GLU A 32 29.12 -25.62 -20.66
CA GLU A 32 30.25 -25.91 -19.77
C GLU A 32 31.58 -25.98 -20.53
N LYS A 33 31.59 -26.65 -21.70
CA LYS A 33 32.78 -26.78 -22.55
C LYS A 33 33.18 -25.43 -23.13
N PHE A 34 32.22 -24.61 -23.55
CA PHE A 34 32.49 -23.26 -24.05
C PHE A 34 32.97 -22.32 -22.94
N ARG A 35 32.36 -22.38 -21.75
CA ARG A 35 32.77 -21.61 -20.56
C ARG A 35 34.20 -21.93 -20.15
N ASN A 36 34.54 -23.21 -20.04
CA ASN A 36 35.89 -23.64 -19.68
C ASN A 36 36.92 -23.19 -20.71
N TRP A 37 36.58 -23.28 -22.00
CA TRP A 37 37.41 -22.76 -23.07
C TRP A 37 37.60 -21.24 -23.00
N LEU A 38 36.54 -20.48 -22.70
CA LEU A 38 36.57 -19.02 -22.60
C LEU A 38 37.41 -18.54 -21.40
N LEU A 39 37.36 -19.24 -20.26
CA LEU A 39 38.17 -18.94 -19.09
C LEU A 39 39.66 -19.20 -19.32
N LEU A 40 40.00 -20.16 -20.19
CA LEU A 40 41.37 -20.45 -20.62
C LEU A 40 41.87 -19.46 -21.70
N ASN A 41 40.95 -18.93 -22.52
CA ASN A 41 41.25 -18.03 -23.63
C ASN A 41 40.53 -16.68 -23.42
N LYS A 42 40.81 -16.01 -22.30
CA LYS A 42 40.14 -14.76 -21.93
C LYS A 42 40.29 -13.67 -22.99
N ASP A 43 41.43 -13.66 -23.68
CA ASP A 43 41.76 -12.72 -24.76
C ASP A 43 41.25 -13.14 -26.14
N ALA A 44 40.49 -14.24 -26.25
CA ALA A 44 39.98 -14.73 -27.53
C ALA A 44 39.12 -13.70 -28.25
N PHE A 45 38.31 -12.95 -27.51
CA PHE A 45 37.40 -11.93 -28.04
C PHE A 45 37.59 -10.61 -27.31
N THR A 46 37.34 -9.49 -27.97
CA THR A 46 37.37 -8.18 -27.28
C THR A 46 36.34 -8.14 -26.17
N PHE A 47 35.15 -8.72 -26.41
CA PHE A 47 34.11 -8.84 -25.41
C PHE A 47 34.50 -9.75 -24.23
N SER A 48 35.13 -10.90 -24.48
CA SER A 48 35.57 -11.79 -23.39
C SER A 48 36.71 -11.19 -22.58
N ARG A 49 37.61 -10.44 -23.24
CA ARG A 49 38.70 -9.70 -22.58
C ARG A 49 38.14 -8.64 -21.65
N TRP A 50 37.17 -7.87 -22.13
CA TRP A 50 36.47 -6.87 -21.32
C TRP A 50 35.72 -7.53 -20.17
N LEU A 51 34.85 -8.51 -20.46
CA LEU A 51 34.00 -9.18 -19.48
C LEU A 51 34.79 -9.89 -18.37
N LEU A 52 35.96 -10.47 -18.70
CA LEU A 52 36.78 -11.25 -17.76
C LEU A 52 37.98 -10.46 -17.22
N SER A 53 38.09 -9.18 -17.54
CA SER A 53 39.09 -8.29 -16.94
C SER A 53 38.76 -8.07 -15.46
N GLY A 54 39.79 -8.11 -14.61
CA GLY A 54 39.61 -7.89 -13.18
C GLY A 54 39.01 -6.52 -12.91
N GLY A 55 37.83 -6.48 -12.27
CA GLY A 55 37.10 -5.25 -11.98
C GLY A 55 35.81 -5.04 -12.79
N VAL A 56 35.53 -5.90 -13.79
CA VAL A 56 34.23 -5.89 -14.48
C VAL A 56 33.30 -6.88 -13.81
N TYR A 57 32.46 -6.37 -12.91
CA TYR A 57 31.31 -7.08 -12.37
C TYR A 57 30.10 -6.65 -13.20
N VAL A 58 29.55 -7.57 -14.00
CA VAL A 58 28.20 -7.40 -14.52
C VAL A 58 27.25 -7.76 -13.38
N THR A 59 26.94 -6.78 -12.54
CA THR A 59 25.78 -6.90 -11.67
C THR A 59 24.55 -6.73 -12.55
N LEU A 60 23.57 -7.65 -12.41
CA LEU A 60 22.21 -7.44 -12.92
C LEU A 60 21.47 -6.42 -12.05
N THR A 61 22.17 -5.40 -11.55
CA THR A 61 21.54 -4.24 -10.94
C THR A 61 21.25 -3.31 -12.10
N ASP A 62 19.97 -3.26 -12.44
CA ASP A 62 19.43 -2.21 -13.28
C ASP A 62 19.67 -0.88 -12.56
N ASP A 63 20.82 -0.25 -12.83
CA ASP A 63 21.09 1.15 -12.48
C ASP A 63 20.31 2.07 -13.45
N SER A 64 19.09 1.69 -13.83
CA SER A 64 18.18 2.61 -14.47
C SER A 64 17.70 3.58 -13.39
N ASP A 65 17.52 4.84 -13.78
CA ASP A 65 16.86 5.88 -12.98
C ASP A 65 15.40 5.52 -12.59
N THR A 66 14.98 4.25 -12.71
CA THR A 66 13.66 3.79 -12.32
C THR A 66 13.67 3.34 -10.85
N PRO A 67 12.89 4.00 -9.98
CA PRO A 67 12.77 3.58 -8.60
C PRO A 67 12.22 2.16 -8.53
N THR A 68 12.71 1.38 -7.56
CA THR A 68 12.13 0.08 -7.24
C THR A 68 10.65 0.21 -6.87
N PHE A 69 9.92 -0.91 -6.84
CA PHE A 69 8.53 -0.93 -6.41
C PHE A 69 8.34 -0.30 -5.02
N TYR A 70 9.20 -0.64 -4.05
CA TYR A 70 9.15 -0.09 -2.69
C TYR A 70 9.48 1.40 -2.65
N GLN A 71 10.48 1.85 -3.40
CA GLN A 71 10.82 3.27 -3.55
C GLN A 71 9.67 4.07 -4.17
N THR A 72 9.00 3.49 -5.16
CA THR A 72 7.84 4.13 -5.81
C THR A 72 6.70 4.27 -4.81
N LEU A 73 6.38 3.22 -4.04
CA LEU A 73 5.34 3.30 -3.02
C LEU A 73 5.71 4.28 -1.90
N ALA A 74 6.95 4.25 -1.41
CA ALA A 74 7.43 5.21 -0.41
C ALA A 74 7.35 6.65 -0.93
N GLY A 75 7.59 6.88 -2.23
CA GLY A 75 7.49 8.20 -2.85
C GLY A 75 6.06 8.73 -3.00
N VAL A 76 5.03 7.87 -2.99
CA VAL A 76 3.61 8.27 -3.10
C VAL A 76 2.82 8.07 -1.82
N THR A 77 3.46 7.58 -0.76
CA THR A 77 2.87 7.37 0.56
C THR A 77 3.68 8.11 1.61
N HIS A 78 3.15 8.22 2.82
CA HIS A 78 3.86 8.74 3.98
C HIS A 78 4.56 7.60 4.76
N LEU A 79 4.99 6.56 4.04
CA LEU A 79 5.61 5.35 4.59
C LEU A 79 7.06 5.23 4.14
N GLU A 80 7.91 4.71 5.00
CA GLU A 80 9.29 4.37 4.63
C GLU A 80 9.33 3.04 3.86
N GLU A 81 10.40 2.81 3.09
CA GLU A 81 10.60 1.52 2.40
C GLU A 81 10.59 0.33 3.38
N SER A 82 11.16 0.52 4.57
CA SER A 82 11.15 -0.44 5.69
C SER A 82 9.72 -0.79 6.13
N ASP A 83 8.87 0.23 6.31
CA ASP A 83 7.46 0.07 6.66
C ASP A 83 6.74 -0.75 5.59
N ILE A 84 6.95 -0.41 4.30
CA ILE A 84 6.30 -1.10 3.18
C ILE A 84 6.74 -2.56 3.09
N ILE A 85 8.03 -2.86 3.30
CA ILE A 85 8.54 -4.24 3.31
C ILE A 85 7.89 -5.06 4.43
N ASP A 86 7.71 -4.48 5.62
CA ASP A 86 7.08 -5.18 6.74
C ASP A 86 5.57 -5.32 6.56
N LEU A 87 4.91 -4.28 6.03
CA LEU A 87 3.51 -4.34 5.62
C LEU A 87 3.27 -5.42 4.57
N GLU A 88 4.18 -5.60 3.62
CA GLU A 88 4.05 -6.65 2.61
C GLU A 88 4.03 -8.04 3.25
N LYS A 89 4.96 -8.31 4.18
CA LYS A 89 4.98 -9.58 4.92
C LYS A 89 3.66 -9.79 5.67
N ARG A 90 3.13 -8.74 6.30
CA ARG A 90 1.86 -8.79 7.04
C ARG A 90 0.68 -9.02 6.11
N TYR A 91 0.62 -8.32 4.98
CA TYR A 91 -0.42 -8.47 3.96
C TYR A 91 -0.51 -9.92 3.46
N TRP A 92 0.63 -10.54 3.10
CA TRP A 92 0.62 -11.92 2.63
C TRP A 92 0.19 -12.91 3.72
N LEU A 93 0.56 -12.66 4.98
CA LEU A 93 0.10 -13.46 6.11
C LEU A 93 -1.43 -13.36 6.31
N LEU A 94 -2.00 -12.17 6.19
CA LEU A 94 -3.46 -11.97 6.28
C LEU A 94 -4.19 -12.62 5.11
N LYS A 95 -3.70 -12.39 3.88
CA LYS A 95 -4.27 -12.99 2.67
C LYS A 95 -4.20 -14.51 2.67
N ALA A 96 -3.16 -15.11 3.26
CA ALA A 96 -3.06 -16.56 3.39
C ALA A 96 -4.13 -17.18 4.31
N GLN A 97 -4.78 -16.38 5.17
CA GLN A 97 -5.89 -16.83 6.01
C GLN A 97 -7.24 -16.78 5.26
N SER A 98 -7.29 -16.09 4.12
CA SER A 98 -8.49 -16.00 3.29
C SER A 98 -8.84 -17.34 2.66
N ARG A 99 -10.12 -17.70 2.74
CA ARG A 99 -10.67 -18.89 2.09
C ARG A 99 -10.84 -18.71 0.58
N THR A 100 -10.96 -17.47 0.11
CA THR A 100 -11.16 -17.11 -1.30
C THR A 100 -9.84 -16.87 -2.02
N GLY A 101 -8.72 -16.76 -1.28
CA GLY A 101 -7.42 -16.36 -1.80
C GLY A 101 -7.31 -14.87 -2.12
N ARG A 102 -8.33 -14.08 -1.76
CA ARG A 102 -8.37 -12.62 -1.90
C ARG A 102 -8.52 -11.98 -0.53
N PHE A 103 -8.00 -10.77 -0.37
CA PHE A 103 -8.24 -10.02 0.85
C PHE A 103 -9.60 -9.29 0.73
N ASP A 104 -10.68 -10.03 0.86
CA ASP A 104 -12.06 -9.57 0.73
C ASP A 104 -12.69 -9.18 2.08
N LEU A 105 -13.93 -8.71 2.05
CA LEU A 105 -14.68 -8.32 3.24
C LEU A 105 -14.87 -9.48 4.24
N GLU A 106 -15.02 -10.72 3.76
CA GLU A 106 -15.11 -11.93 4.62
C GLU A 106 -13.82 -12.12 5.44
N THR A 107 -12.67 -11.80 4.83
CA THR A 107 -11.37 -11.87 5.49
C THR A 107 -11.12 -10.62 6.35
N PHE A 108 -11.48 -9.43 5.87
CA PHE A 108 -11.19 -8.15 6.52
C PHE A 108 -12.06 -7.89 7.75
N GLY A 109 -13.37 -8.14 7.67
CA GLY A 109 -14.32 -7.84 8.75
C GLY A 109 -13.93 -8.46 10.10
N PRO A 110 -13.62 -9.77 10.18
CA PRO A 110 -13.17 -10.43 11.41
C PRO A 110 -11.82 -9.94 11.95
N LEU A 111 -10.99 -9.32 11.12
CA LEU A 111 -9.70 -8.77 11.57
C LEU A 111 -9.89 -7.45 12.30
N VAL A 112 -10.80 -6.61 11.82
CA VAL A 112 -11.06 -5.28 12.39
C VAL A 112 -12.19 -5.28 13.42
N SER A 113 -12.91 -6.39 13.58
CA SER A 113 -14.01 -6.52 14.53
C SER A 113 -13.82 -7.72 15.47
N PRO A 114 -13.79 -7.53 16.81
CA PRO A 114 -13.97 -6.28 17.57
C PRO A 114 -12.60 -5.59 17.80
N PRO A 115 -12.33 -4.39 17.22
CA PRO A 115 -12.69 -3.11 17.87
C PRO A 115 -13.63 -2.20 17.06
N ILE A 116 -13.69 -2.36 15.74
CA ILE A 116 -14.65 -1.68 14.87
C ILE A 116 -15.95 -2.48 14.87
N ARG A 117 -17.09 -1.80 14.99
CA ARG A 117 -18.42 -2.44 14.91
C ARG A 117 -18.63 -3.06 13.52
N PRO A 118 -19.31 -4.22 13.41
CA PRO A 118 -19.55 -4.86 12.11
C PRO A 118 -20.24 -3.96 11.08
N SER A 119 -21.10 -3.03 11.51
CA SER A 119 -21.77 -2.05 10.64
C SER A 119 -20.81 -1.06 9.96
N LEU A 120 -19.63 -0.82 10.55
CA LEU A 120 -18.59 0.06 10.00
C LEU A 120 -17.52 -0.71 9.24
N SER A 121 -17.44 -2.04 9.40
CA SER A 121 -16.41 -2.85 8.73
C SER A 121 -16.53 -2.80 7.22
N GLU A 122 -17.75 -2.73 6.68
CA GLU A 122 -18.00 -2.59 5.23
C GLU A 122 -17.58 -1.21 4.72
N GLY A 123 -17.96 -0.13 5.39
CA GLY A 123 -17.50 1.22 5.05
C GLY A 123 -15.98 1.36 5.12
N LEU A 124 -15.35 0.78 6.14
CA LEU A 124 -13.89 0.78 6.28
C LEU A 124 -13.22 -0.02 5.16
N PHE A 125 -13.74 -1.20 4.83
CA PHE A 125 -13.27 -1.98 3.70
C PHE A 125 -13.37 -1.19 2.39
N ASN A 126 -14.51 -0.54 2.17
CA ASN A 126 -14.77 0.29 1.00
C ASN A 126 -13.81 1.50 0.90
N ALA A 127 -13.40 2.07 2.02
CA ALA A 127 -12.41 3.15 2.05
C ALA A 127 -11.00 2.68 1.65
N PHE A 128 -10.67 1.39 1.84
CA PHE A 128 -9.43 0.78 1.34
C PHE A 128 -9.54 0.33 -0.13
N ASP A 129 -10.64 -0.32 -0.53
CA ASP A 129 -10.90 -0.79 -1.89
C ASP A 129 -11.25 0.39 -2.82
N GLU A 130 -10.23 1.12 -3.27
CA GLU A 130 -10.37 2.32 -4.11
C GLU A 130 -10.90 1.97 -5.51
N ASN A 131 -10.51 0.82 -6.04
CA ASN A 131 -10.85 0.42 -7.40
C ASN A 131 -12.22 -0.30 -7.53
N ARG A 132 -12.83 -0.69 -6.40
CA ARG A 132 -14.16 -1.33 -6.27
C ARG A 132 -14.23 -2.74 -6.86
N ASP A 133 -13.14 -3.49 -6.84
CA ASP A 133 -13.09 -4.86 -7.30
C ASP A 133 -13.41 -5.90 -6.20
N ASN A 134 -13.82 -5.43 -5.02
CA ASN A 134 -14.19 -6.19 -3.83
C ASN A 134 -13.05 -7.01 -3.23
N HIS A 135 -11.80 -6.57 -3.41
CA HIS A 135 -10.68 -7.01 -2.60
C HIS A 135 -9.67 -5.89 -2.39
N ILE A 136 -8.93 -5.96 -1.30
CA ILE A 136 -7.86 -5.00 -1.00
C ILE A 136 -6.55 -5.58 -1.53
N ASP A 137 -5.96 -4.93 -2.52
CA ASP A 137 -4.62 -5.27 -3.00
C ASP A 137 -3.51 -4.67 -2.10
N PHE A 138 -2.26 -5.04 -2.37
CA PHE A 138 -1.13 -4.56 -1.57
C PHE A 138 -0.90 -3.03 -1.70
N LYS A 139 -1.22 -2.46 -2.86
CA LYS A 139 -1.10 -1.02 -3.08
C LYS A 139 -2.18 -0.27 -2.32
N GLU A 140 -3.41 -0.76 -2.34
CA GLU A 140 -4.57 -0.20 -1.65
C GLU A 140 -4.40 -0.21 -0.14
N ILE A 141 -3.94 -1.33 0.45
CA ILE A 141 -3.66 -1.33 1.90
C ILE A 141 -2.52 -0.36 2.26
N SER A 142 -1.48 -0.28 1.43
CA SER A 142 -0.34 0.61 1.67
C SER A 142 -0.76 2.09 1.59
N CYS A 143 -1.52 2.47 0.55
CA CYS A 143 -2.05 3.82 0.38
C CYS A 143 -3.09 4.18 1.45
N GLY A 144 -3.98 3.24 1.80
CA GLY A 144 -5.00 3.45 2.84
C GLY A 144 -4.36 3.64 4.21
N LEU A 145 -3.41 2.79 4.61
CA LEU A 145 -2.67 2.92 5.88
C LEU A 145 -1.88 4.22 5.94
N SER A 146 -1.24 4.59 4.82
CA SER A 146 -0.60 5.90 4.69
C SER A 146 -1.60 7.03 4.97
N ALA A 147 -2.76 7.02 4.30
CA ALA A 147 -3.76 8.09 4.42
C ALA A 147 -4.40 8.17 5.81
N CYS A 148 -4.68 7.05 6.48
CA CYS A 148 -5.37 7.03 7.78
C CYS A 148 -4.44 7.16 8.99
N CYS A 149 -3.16 6.78 8.87
CA CYS A 149 -2.20 6.76 9.99
C CYS A 149 -1.06 7.78 9.87
N ARG A 150 -0.38 7.85 8.72
CA ARG A 150 0.85 8.65 8.57
C ARG A 150 0.63 9.99 7.87
N GLY A 151 -0.46 10.12 7.13
CA GLY A 151 -0.81 11.33 6.42
C GLY A 151 -1.19 12.49 7.35
N PRO A 152 -1.18 13.73 6.84
CA PRO A 152 -1.64 14.89 7.57
C PRO A 152 -3.12 14.72 7.98
N LEU A 153 -3.54 15.47 9.01
CA LEU A 153 -4.90 15.38 9.56
C LEU A 153 -5.99 15.46 8.48
N ALA A 154 -5.82 16.31 7.46
CA ALA A 154 -6.77 16.45 6.37
C ALA A 154 -6.94 15.15 5.54
N GLU A 155 -5.85 14.42 5.28
CA GLU A 155 -5.91 13.11 4.60
C GLU A 155 -6.58 12.06 5.47
N ARG A 156 -6.29 12.06 6.78
CA ARG A 156 -6.92 11.14 7.74
C ARG A 156 -8.42 11.38 7.85
N GLN A 157 -8.84 12.65 7.89
CA GLN A 157 -10.24 13.05 7.86
C GLN A 157 -10.91 12.65 6.55
N LYS A 158 -10.23 12.82 5.41
CA LYS A 158 -10.74 12.37 4.11
C LYS A 158 -10.91 10.85 4.07
N PHE A 159 -10.02 10.09 4.70
CA PHE A 159 -10.18 8.65 4.83
C PHE A 159 -11.42 8.30 5.67
N CYS A 160 -11.63 8.95 6.82
CA CYS A 160 -12.85 8.76 7.62
C CYS A 160 -14.12 9.12 6.84
N PHE A 161 -14.10 10.21 6.07
CA PHE A 161 -15.22 10.59 5.21
C PHE A 161 -15.61 9.45 4.27
N LYS A 162 -14.62 8.81 3.62
CA LYS A 162 -14.85 7.64 2.75
C LYS A 162 -15.47 6.43 3.46
N VAL A 163 -15.28 6.30 4.77
CA VAL A 163 -15.93 5.22 5.55
C VAL A 163 -17.44 5.44 5.65
N PHE A 164 -17.88 6.70 5.71
CA PHE A 164 -19.28 7.06 5.89
C PHE A 164 -20.02 7.36 4.59
N ASP A 165 -19.30 7.74 3.53
CA ASP A 165 -19.80 7.91 2.16
C ASP A 165 -19.97 6.53 1.51
N VAL A 166 -21.12 5.90 1.75
CA VAL A 166 -21.38 4.49 1.41
C VAL A 166 -21.61 4.34 -0.09
N ASP A 167 -22.33 5.26 -0.71
CA ASP A 167 -22.59 5.24 -2.15
C ASP A 167 -21.44 5.83 -2.99
N ARG A 168 -20.49 6.51 -2.31
CA ARG A 168 -19.27 7.08 -2.87
C ARG A 168 -19.56 8.14 -3.92
N ASP A 169 -20.59 8.95 -3.70
CA ASP A 169 -20.95 10.09 -4.55
C ASP A 169 -20.14 11.37 -4.22
N GLY A 170 -19.36 11.33 -3.14
CA GLY A 170 -18.49 12.42 -2.71
C GLY A 170 -19.17 13.42 -1.77
N VAL A 171 -20.38 13.15 -1.30
CA VAL A 171 -21.07 13.91 -0.27
C VAL A 171 -21.62 12.97 0.81
N LEU A 172 -21.82 13.49 2.03
CA LEU A 172 -22.56 12.76 3.05
C LEU A 172 -24.01 13.19 2.99
N SER A 173 -24.85 12.33 2.44
CA SER A 173 -26.29 12.52 2.47
C SER A 173 -26.80 12.57 3.91
N ARG A 174 -28.02 13.09 4.11
CA ARG A 174 -28.64 13.13 5.43
C ARG A 174 -28.77 11.74 6.09
N THR A 175 -28.95 10.70 5.29
CA THR A 175 -29.03 9.32 5.78
C THR A 175 -27.66 8.85 6.26
N GLU A 176 -26.62 9.01 5.44
CA GLU A 176 -25.25 8.64 5.81
C GLU A 176 -24.73 9.45 7.00
N LEU A 177 -25.08 10.74 7.07
CA LEU A 177 -24.73 11.60 8.19
C LEU A 177 -25.37 11.11 9.50
N ARG A 178 -26.61 10.64 9.44
CA ARG A 178 -27.29 10.03 10.60
C ARG A 178 -26.57 8.76 11.03
N ASP A 179 -26.27 7.86 10.09
CA ASP A 179 -25.61 6.59 10.38
C ASP A 179 -24.18 6.81 10.91
N MET A 180 -23.47 7.81 10.38
CA MET A 180 -22.20 8.30 10.91
C MET A 180 -22.34 8.74 12.37
N VAL A 181 -23.30 9.60 12.71
CA VAL A 181 -23.49 10.08 14.10
C VAL A 181 -23.81 8.91 15.04
N VAL A 182 -24.65 7.96 14.62
CA VAL A 182 -24.91 6.73 15.39
C VAL A 182 -23.62 5.99 15.68
N ALA A 183 -22.85 5.69 14.62
CA ALA A 183 -21.59 4.97 14.71
C ALA A 183 -20.57 5.65 15.63
N LEU A 184 -20.44 6.97 15.50
CA LEU A 184 -19.52 7.77 16.31
C LEU A 184 -19.92 7.78 17.80
N LEU A 185 -21.21 7.87 18.11
CA LEU A 185 -21.72 7.78 19.48
C LEU A 185 -21.53 6.38 20.09
N GLU A 186 -21.68 5.32 19.29
CA GLU A 186 -21.39 3.95 19.72
C GLU A 186 -19.90 3.79 20.05
N VAL A 187 -19.01 4.24 19.16
CA VAL A 187 -17.55 4.21 19.39
C VAL A 187 -17.17 4.96 20.67
N TRP A 188 -17.79 6.11 20.91
CA TRP A 188 -17.56 6.85 22.16
C TRP A 188 -17.96 6.03 23.39
N LYS A 189 -19.14 5.41 23.38
CA LYS A 189 -19.64 4.60 24.52
C LYS A 189 -18.78 3.38 24.79
N ASP A 190 -18.20 2.78 23.75
CA ASP A 190 -17.37 1.58 23.89
C ASP A 190 -15.95 1.92 24.42
N ASN A 191 -15.42 3.10 24.08
CA ASN A 191 -14.04 3.48 24.40
C ASN A 191 -13.89 4.47 25.57
N ARG A 192 -14.95 5.21 25.91
CA ARG A 192 -14.92 6.31 26.89
C ARG A 192 -16.02 6.16 27.92
N THR A 193 -15.75 6.64 29.13
CA THR A 193 -16.75 6.77 30.21
C THR A 193 -17.19 8.21 30.44
N ASP A 194 -16.61 9.16 29.70
CA ASP A 194 -16.90 10.59 29.84
C ASP A 194 -18.29 10.90 29.28
N ASP A 195 -19.02 11.75 29.99
CA ASP A 195 -20.33 12.22 29.56
C ASP A 195 -20.19 13.43 28.63
N ILE A 196 -20.90 13.41 27.51
CA ILE A 196 -20.92 14.50 26.52
C ILE A 196 -22.37 14.89 26.20
N PRO A 197 -22.63 16.17 25.86
CA PRO A 197 -23.99 16.65 25.57
C PRO A 197 -24.71 15.85 24.47
N GLU A 198 -23.96 15.38 23.48
CA GLU A 198 -24.48 14.62 22.35
C GLU A 198 -25.07 13.26 22.76
N LEU A 199 -24.67 12.68 23.90
CA LEU A 199 -25.25 11.42 24.39
C LEU A 199 -26.70 11.59 24.88
N HIS A 200 -27.09 12.80 25.26
CA HIS A 200 -28.43 13.12 25.79
C HIS A 200 -29.31 13.87 24.79
N THR A 201 -28.78 14.16 23.60
CA THR A 201 -29.47 14.91 22.55
C THR A 201 -30.10 13.94 21.55
N ASP A 202 -31.28 14.27 21.00
CA ASP A 202 -31.88 13.43 19.96
C ASP A 202 -30.98 13.40 18.71
N LEU A 203 -30.90 12.24 18.08
CA LEU A 203 -30.07 12.02 16.90
C LEU A 203 -30.44 12.96 15.76
N SER A 204 -31.73 13.27 15.61
CA SER A 204 -32.23 14.21 14.60
C SER A 204 -31.70 15.62 14.86
N ASP A 205 -31.69 16.05 16.12
CA ASP A 205 -31.22 17.39 16.49
C ASP A 205 -29.71 17.53 16.27
N ILE A 206 -28.92 16.49 16.55
CA ILE A 206 -27.47 16.49 16.27
C ILE A 206 -27.24 16.67 14.77
N VAL A 207 -27.94 15.88 13.94
CA VAL A 207 -27.82 15.94 12.48
C VAL A 207 -28.24 17.31 11.94
N GLU A 208 -29.36 17.87 12.41
CA GLU A 208 -29.77 19.23 12.03
C GLU A 208 -28.75 20.28 12.43
N ASN A 209 -28.18 20.18 13.64
CA ASN A 209 -27.18 21.13 14.12
C ASN A 209 -25.93 21.12 13.23
N ILE A 210 -25.48 19.93 12.82
CA ILE A 210 -24.35 19.79 11.90
C ILE A 210 -24.67 20.42 10.55
N LEU A 211 -25.82 20.09 9.94
CA LEU A 211 -26.21 20.64 8.63
C LEU A 211 -26.39 22.16 8.70
N ASN A 212 -27.06 22.68 9.72
CA ASN A 212 -27.28 24.12 9.87
C ASN A 212 -25.96 24.90 10.01
N ALA A 213 -25.00 24.34 10.73
CA ALA A 213 -23.71 24.98 10.98
C ALA A 213 -22.71 24.82 9.83
N HIS A 214 -22.73 23.69 9.13
CA HIS A 214 -21.64 23.28 8.23
C HIS A 214 -22.06 23.01 6.79
N ASP A 215 -23.33 22.78 6.46
CA ASP A 215 -23.77 22.64 5.06
C ASP A 215 -23.61 24.00 4.34
N THR A 216 -22.54 24.12 3.56
CA THR A 216 -22.25 25.34 2.79
C THR A 216 -23.09 25.41 1.52
N THR A 217 -23.47 24.26 0.96
CA THR A 217 -24.23 24.15 -0.28
C THR A 217 -25.73 24.45 -0.09
N LYS A 218 -26.25 24.30 1.14
CA LYS A 218 -27.67 24.37 1.51
C LYS A 218 -28.54 23.35 0.78
N MET A 219 -27.95 22.20 0.48
CA MET A 219 -28.60 21.10 -0.23
C MET A 219 -28.94 19.92 0.70
N GLY A 220 -28.69 20.04 2.00
CA GLY A 220 -29.00 19.01 3.00
C GLY A 220 -28.02 17.85 3.04
N HIS A 221 -26.78 18.07 2.57
CA HIS A 221 -25.66 17.15 2.62
C HIS A 221 -24.39 17.88 3.07
N LEU A 222 -23.33 17.14 3.42
CA LEU A 222 -22.01 17.72 3.67
C LEU A 222 -21.05 17.31 2.56
N THR A 223 -20.29 18.27 2.03
CA THR A 223 -19.13 17.93 1.18
C THR A 223 -17.95 17.47 2.04
N LEU A 224 -16.89 16.97 1.40
CA LEU A 224 -15.64 16.67 2.08
C LEU A 224 -15.08 17.88 2.84
N GLU A 225 -15.14 19.08 2.25
CA GLU A 225 -14.65 20.30 2.89
C GLU A 225 -15.48 20.63 4.14
N ASP A 226 -16.81 20.53 4.06
CA ASP A 226 -17.71 20.75 5.19
C ASP A 226 -17.42 19.78 6.34
N TYR A 227 -17.24 18.49 6.01
CA TYR A 227 -16.88 17.45 6.97
C TYR A 227 -15.50 17.70 7.61
N GLN A 228 -14.50 18.11 6.84
CA GLN A 228 -13.17 18.43 7.37
C GLN A 228 -13.24 19.59 8.37
N ILE A 229 -14.00 20.65 8.06
CA ILE A 229 -14.20 21.78 8.98
C ILE A 229 -14.89 21.34 10.27
N TRP A 230 -15.95 20.52 10.16
CA TRP A 230 -16.69 20.00 11.31
C TRP A 230 -15.82 19.09 12.19
N SER A 231 -15.12 18.13 11.58
CA SER A 231 -14.39 17.08 12.29
C SER A 231 -13.17 17.59 13.06
N VAL A 232 -12.54 18.70 12.66
CA VAL A 232 -11.39 19.29 13.38
C VAL A 232 -11.72 19.59 14.85
N LYS A 233 -12.92 20.07 15.15
CA LYS A 233 -13.32 20.49 16.50
C LYS A 233 -14.19 19.47 17.22
N ASN A 234 -14.60 18.41 16.53
CA ASN A 234 -15.56 17.47 17.05
C ASN A 234 -14.86 16.31 17.80
N VAL A 235 -15.23 16.12 19.07
CA VAL A 235 -14.61 15.09 19.92
C VAL A 235 -14.93 13.66 19.45
N LEU A 236 -16.12 13.43 18.89
CA LEU A 236 -16.52 12.12 18.39
C LEU A 236 -15.72 11.72 17.16
N ALA A 237 -15.54 12.65 16.21
CA ALA A 237 -14.74 12.41 15.02
C ALA A 237 -13.26 12.13 15.36
N ASN A 238 -12.73 12.86 16.35
CA ASN A 238 -11.36 12.63 16.85
C ASN A 238 -11.20 11.28 17.53
N GLU A 239 -12.18 10.84 18.32
CA GLU A 239 -12.16 9.52 18.96
C GLU A 239 -12.19 8.40 17.91
N PHE A 240 -13.00 8.54 16.86
CA PHE A 240 -13.02 7.59 15.76
C PHE A 240 -11.70 7.53 14.98
N LEU A 241 -11.06 8.69 14.75
CA LEU A 241 -9.72 8.76 14.16
C LEU A 241 -8.67 8.03 15.00
N ASN A 242 -8.76 8.10 16.33
CA ASN A 242 -7.87 7.38 17.25
C ASN A 242 -8.12 5.88 17.20
N LEU A 243 -9.39 5.45 17.18
CA LEU A 243 -9.74 4.05 17.04
C LEU A 243 -9.23 3.45 15.73
N LEU A 244 -9.42 4.15 14.60
CA LEU A 244 -8.87 3.73 13.31
C LEU A 244 -7.34 3.63 13.35
N PHE A 245 -6.68 4.61 13.97
CA PHE A 245 -5.24 4.59 14.15
C PHE A 245 -4.78 3.34 14.92
N GLN A 246 -5.41 3.03 16.05
CA GLN A 246 -5.10 1.85 16.85
C GLN A 246 -5.34 0.54 16.09
N VAL A 247 -6.50 0.40 15.44
CA VAL A 247 -6.86 -0.78 14.64
C VAL A 247 -5.83 -1.02 13.53
N CYS A 248 -5.41 0.03 12.83
CA CYS A 248 -4.42 -0.07 11.77
C CYS A 248 -3.05 -0.56 12.27
N HIS A 249 -2.59 -0.09 13.44
CA HIS A 249 -1.31 -0.54 14.01
C HIS A 249 -1.40 -1.97 14.55
N ILE A 250 -2.46 -2.29 15.30
CA ILE A 250 -2.62 -3.58 15.98
C ILE A 250 -2.94 -4.70 14.97
N VAL A 251 -3.90 -4.46 14.07
CA VAL A 251 -4.44 -5.49 13.18
C VAL A 251 -3.62 -5.57 11.91
N LEU A 252 -3.41 -4.44 11.25
CA LEU A 252 -2.76 -4.36 9.94
C LEU A 252 -1.23 -4.27 10.03
N GLY A 253 -0.69 -4.16 11.25
CA GLY A 253 0.73 -4.38 11.56
C GLY A 253 1.66 -3.25 11.13
N LEU A 254 1.14 -2.04 10.93
CA LEU A 254 1.97 -0.86 10.75
C LEU A 254 2.72 -0.58 12.07
N ARG A 255 4.04 -0.40 12.00
CA ARG A 255 4.80 -0.05 13.19
C ARG A 255 4.55 1.41 13.58
N PRO A 256 4.45 1.72 14.89
CA PRO A 256 4.42 3.11 15.36
C PRO A 256 5.66 3.86 14.85
N ALA A 257 5.51 5.11 14.43
CA ALA A 257 6.64 5.91 13.97
C ALA A 257 7.52 6.36 15.14
N THR A 258 6.92 6.57 16.32
CA THR A 258 7.63 7.00 17.52
C THR A 258 7.23 6.20 18.77
N PRO A 259 8.08 6.18 19.81
CA PRO A 259 7.73 5.57 21.11
C PRO A 259 6.50 6.23 21.77
N GLU A 260 6.25 7.52 21.51
CA GLU A 260 5.06 8.21 22.02
C GLU A 260 3.78 7.70 21.34
N GLU A 261 3.81 7.42 20.04
CA GLU A 261 2.71 6.79 19.32
C GLU A 261 2.47 5.36 19.81
N GLU A 262 3.54 4.60 20.09
CA GLU A 262 3.45 3.27 20.70
C GLU A 262 2.70 3.31 22.03
N GLY A 263 2.98 4.31 22.89
CA GLY A 263 2.26 4.51 24.15
C GLY A 263 0.78 4.92 24.02
N GLN A 264 0.32 5.36 22.86
CA GLN A 264 -1.09 5.68 22.60
C GLN A 264 -1.89 4.49 22.05
N ILE A 265 -1.18 3.44 21.60
CA ILE A 265 -1.77 2.21 21.05
C ILE A 265 -2.02 1.17 22.16
N ILE A 266 -1.27 1.24 23.27
CA ILE A 266 -1.29 0.28 24.39
C ILE A 266 -2.26 0.71 25.49
#